data_AF-A0A8C2F5G9-F1
#
_entry.id   AF-A0A8C2F5G9-F1
#
_cell.length_a   1.000
_cell.length_b   1.000
_cell.length_c   1.000
_cell.angle_alpha   90.00
_cell.angle_beta   90.00
_cell.angle_gamma   90.00
#
_symmetry.space_group_name_H-M   'P 1'
#
loop_
_entity.id
_entity.type
_entity.pdbx_description
1 polymer ?
#
loop_
_entity_poly.entity_id
_entity_poly.type
_entity_poly.pdbx_seq_one_letter_code
_entity_poly.pdbx_strand_id
1 'polypeptide(L)'
;MKAKVNAIRKKLVEQGPCHIELQTALDKITKSQQRLGDKMNRFYLPNCDKHGFYKVKQCESSLDGQRGKCWCVSSWNGKKIPGSSDLPADAECPEELNH
;
A
#
# COMPACT_ATOMS: atom_id res chain seq x y z
N MET A 1 2.60 25.32 20.25
CA MET A 1 3.01 23.92 19.96
C MET A 1 1.85 22.92 19.93
N LYS A 2 0.87 22.98 20.86
CA LYS A 2 -0.29 22.05 20.92
C LYS A 2 -1.16 22.01 19.65
N ALA A 3 -1.37 23.13 18.97
CA ALA A 3 -2.17 23.18 17.73
C ALA A 3 -1.53 22.40 16.56
N LYS A 4 -0.20 22.43 16.42
CA LYS A 4 0.52 21.65 15.40
C LYS A 4 0.45 20.15 15.71
N VAL A 5 0.61 19.76 16.97
CA VAL A 5 0.49 18.35 17.42
C VAL A 5 -0.94 17.84 17.22
N ASN A 6 -1.96 18.65 17.51
CA ASN A 6 -3.35 18.28 17.26
C ASN A 6 -3.68 18.21 15.77
N ALA A 7 -3.11 19.08 14.93
CA ALA A 7 -3.26 18.98 13.48
C ALA A 7 -2.56 17.72 12.92
N ILE A 8 -1.38 17.36 13.43
CA ILE A 8 -0.68 16.12 13.09
C ILE A 8 -1.51 14.90 13.54
N ARG A 9 -2.04 14.91 14.76
CA ARG A 9 -2.89 13.84 15.30
C ARG A 9 -4.19 13.72 14.51
N LYS A 10 -4.83 14.84 14.15
CA LYS A 10 -6.04 14.87 13.32
C LYS A 10 -5.75 14.33 11.91
N LYS A 11 -4.62 14.70 11.33
CA LYS A 11 -4.15 14.18 10.04
C LYS A 11 -3.80 12.69 10.10
N LEU A 12 -3.40 12.15 11.26
CA LEU A 12 -3.24 10.70 11.48
C LEU A 12 -4.57 9.97 11.66
N VAL A 13 -5.59 10.63 12.24
CA VAL A 13 -6.93 10.09 12.45
C VAL A 13 -7.81 10.17 11.20
N GLU A 14 -7.54 11.12 10.29
CA GLU A 14 -8.17 11.24 8.97
C GLU A 14 -7.55 10.31 7.90
N GLN A 15 -6.50 9.54 8.26
CA GLN A 15 -5.89 8.59 7.34
C GLN A 15 -6.73 7.32 7.26
N GLY A 16 -7.25 7.02 6.07
CA GLY A 16 -7.97 5.78 5.79
C GLY A 16 -7.10 4.52 6.02
N PRO A 17 -7.72 3.32 5.97
CA PRO A 17 -7.10 2.07 6.36
C PRO A 17 -5.79 1.78 5.62
N CYS A 18 -5.70 2.15 4.33
CA CYS A 18 -4.49 1.97 3.53
C CYS A 18 -3.33 2.83 4.03
N HIS A 19 -3.58 4.10 4.38
CA HIS A 19 -2.52 4.99 4.88
C HIS A 19 -1.95 4.52 6.23
N ILE A 20 -2.80 3.99 7.11
CA ILE A 20 -2.37 3.42 8.39
C ILE A 20 -1.46 2.20 8.14
N GLU A 21 -1.85 1.31 7.23
CA GLU A 21 -1.04 0.17 6.83
C GLU A 21 0.28 0.60 6.18
N LEU A 22 0.24 1.61 5.30
CA LEU A 22 1.40 2.16 4.61
C LEU A 22 2.45 2.67 5.60
N GLN A 23 2.03 3.46 6.59
CA GLN A 23 2.94 3.97 7.62
C GLN A 23 3.58 2.82 8.41
N THR A 24 2.78 1.81 8.77
CA THR A 24 3.26 0.62 9.47
C THR A 24 4.27 -0.17 8.63
N ALA A 25 4.03 -0.29 7.32
CA ALA A 25 4.95 -0.95 6.39
C ALA A 25 6.27 -0.18 6.25
N LEU A 26 6.23 1.15 6.13
CA LEU A 26 7.43 2.01 6.06
C LEU A 26 8.27 1.92 7.34
N ASP A 27 7.63 1.92 8.51
CA ASP A 27 8.32 1.78 9.79
C ASP A 27 9.03 0.42 9.89
N LYS A 28 8.41 -0.66 9.39
CA LYS A 28 9.02 -1.99 9.33
C LYS A 28 10.23 -2.03 8.41
N ILE A 29 10.12 -1.44 7.21
CA ILE A 29 11.23 -1.38 6.23
C ILE A 29 12.41 -0.58 6.81
N THR A 30 12.13 0.58 7.41
CA THR A 30 13.18 1.42 8.01
C THR A 30 13.91 0.70 9.14
N LYS A 31 13.17 -0.05 9.98
CA LYS A 31 13.76 -0.84 11.06
C LYS A 31 14.52 -2.07 10.55
N SER A 32 14.08 -2.71 9.46
CA SER A 32 14.76 -3.87 8.90
C SER A 32 16.05 -3.50 8.18
N GLN A 33 16.08 -2.38 7.45
CA GLN A 33 17.31 -1.88 6.81
C GLN A 33 18.42 -1.56 7.82
N GLN A 34 18.08 -1.23 9.06
CA GLN A 34 19.06 -1.03 10.13
C GLN A 34 19.70 -2.34 10.62
N ARG A 35 19.06 -3.49 10.40
CA ARG A 35 19.50 -4.80 10.94
C ARG A 35 20.07 -5.75 9.90
N LEU A 36 19.71 -5.58 8.64
CA LEU A 36 20.07 -6.52 7.59
C LEU A 36 20.63 -5.72 6.42
N GLY A 37 21.93 -5.86 6.18
CA GLY A 37 22.57 -5.48 4.91
C GLY A 37 22.08 -6.33 3.72
N ASP A 38 20.96 -7.05 3.87
CA ASP A 38 20.31 -7.79 2.81
C ASP A 38 19.56 -6.82 1.91
N LYS A 39 19.93 -6.85 0.64
CA LYS A 39 19.22 -6.15 -0.43
C LYS A 39 17.85 -6.79 -0.62
N MET A 40 16.86 -6.30 0.11
CA MET A 40 15.44 -6.60 -0.15
C MET A 40 15.06 -5.97 -1.50
N ASN A 41 15.28 -6.71 -2.58
CA ASN A 41 15.02 -6.22 -3.93
C ASN A 41 13.53 -6.14 -4.25
N ARG A 42 12.67 -6.86 -3.51
CA ARG A 42 11.21 -6.87 -3.70
C ARG A 42 10.49 -6.83 -2.38
N PHE A 43 9.45 -6.00 -2.28
CA PHE A 43 8.63 -5.86 -1.09
C PHE A 43 7.26 -5.26 -1.41
N TYR A 44 6.32 -5.38 -0.47
CA TYR A 44 5.00 -4.79 -0.61
C TYR A 44 4.89 -3.47 0.15
N LEU A 45 4.51 -2.42 -0.57
CA LEU A 45 3.98 -1.18 -0.01
C LEU A 45 2.56 -0.99 -0.57
N PRO A 46 1.53 -0.82 0.28
CA PRO A 46 0.17 -0.66 -0.18
C PRO A 46 0.02 0.66 -0.97
N ASN A 47 -0.50 0.55 -2.18
CA ASN A 47 -0.83 1.66 -3.06
C ASN A 47 -2.14 2.30 -2.59
N CYS A 48 -2.04 3.47 -1.96
CA CYS A 48 -3.20 4.20 -1.48
C CYS A 48 -3.66 5.28 -2.46
N ASP A 49 -4.94 5.63 -2.40
CA ASP A 49 -5.49 6.83 -3.04
C ASP A 49 -5.32 8.07 -2.14
N LYS A 50 -5.77 9.23 -2.63
CA LYS A 50 -5.68 10.50 -1.88
C LYS A 50 -6.55 10.55 -0.62
N HIS A 51 -7.53 9.65 -0.49
CA HIS A 51 -8.45 9.55 0.64
C HIS A 51 -7.96 8.54 1.69
N GLY A 52 -6.89 7.79 1.40
CA GLY A 52 -6.34 6.77 2.28
C GLY A 52 -7.00 5.41 2.17
N PHE A 53 -7.73 5.16 1.08
CA PHE A 53 -8.24 3.84 0.70
C PHE A 53 -7.28 3.15 -0.26
N TYR A 54 -7.46 1.84 -0.45
CA TYR A 54 -6.62 1.06 -1.33
C TYR A 54 -6.98 1.33 -2.77
N LYS A 55 -5.98 1.54 -3.64
CA LYS A 55 -6.20 1.42 -5.07
C LYS A 55 -6.58 -0.02 -5.40
N VAL A 56 -7.53 -0.21 -6.32
CA VAL A 56 -7.99 -1.54 -6.73
C VAL A 56 -6.86 -2.43 -7.23
N LYS A 57 -5.84 -1.85 -7.88
CA LYS A 57 -4.62 -2.55 -8.30
C LYS A 57 -3.49 -2.30 -7.31
N GLN A 58 -3.01 -3.38 -6.71
CA GLN A 58 -1.84 -3.41 -5.83
C GLN A 58 -0.67 -4.07 -6.55
N CYS A 59 0.55 -3.63 -6.29
CA CYS A 59 1.75 -4.19 -6.89
C CYS A 59 2.89 -4.29 -5.89
N GLU A 60 3.74 -5.29 -6.05
CA GLU A 60 5.06 -5.31 -5.40
C GLU A 60 5.93 -4.16 -5.90
N SER A 61 6.68 -3.56 -4.97
CA SER A 61 7.77 -2.63 -5.27
C SER A 61 9.05 -3.43 -5.52
N SER A 62 9.81 -3.04 -6.55
CA SER A 62 11.10 -3.65 -6.88
C SER A 62 12.21 -2.59 -6.92
N LEU A 63 13.36 -2.88 -6.32
CA LEU A 63 14.55 -2.02 -6.34
C LEU A 63 15.52 -2.35 -7.49
N ASP A 64 15.35 -3.51 -8.12
CA ASP A 64 16.17 -4.00 -9.24
C ASP A 64 15.63 -3.56 -10.62
N GLY A 65 14.59 -2.71 -10.64
CA GLY A 65 13.93 -2.24 -11.85
C GLY A 65 13.02 -3.27 -12.53
N GLN A 66 12.88 -4.48 -11.99
CA GLN A 66 11.93 -5.46 -12.51
C GLN A 66 10.50 -5.07 -12.15
N ARG A 67 9.55 -5.42 -13.03
CA ARG A 67 8.14 -5.17 -12.77
C ARG A 67 7.65 -6.10 -11.66
N GLY A 68 7.18 -5.52 -10.56
CA GLY A 68 6.59 -6.27 -9.47
C GLY A 68 5.29 -6.97 -9.88
N LYS A 69 4.95 -8.05 -9.18
CA LYS A 69 3.67 -8.73 -9.37
C LYS A 69 2.53 -7.82 -8.93
N CYS A 70 1.43 -7.80 -9.67
CA CYS A 70 0.25 -7.02 -9.32
C CYS A 70 -0.96 -7.95 -9.08
N TRP A 71 -1.89 -7.50 -8.25
CA TRP A 71 -3.16 -8.18 -7.97
C TRP A 71 -4.26 -7.16 -7.70
N CYS A 72 -5.51 -7.63 -7.69
CA CYS A 72 -6.66 -6.79 -7.39
C CYS A 72 -7.10 -6.94 -5.94
N VAL A 73 -7.49 -5.82 -5.33
CA VAL A 73 -8.00 -5.75 -3.97
C VAL A 73 -9.29 -4.93 -3.92
N SER A 74 -10.09 -5.16 -2.90
CA SER A 74 -11.21 -4.26 -2.61
C SER A 74 -10.71 -2.95 -2.00
N SER A 75 -11.24 -1.83 -2.48
CA SER A 75 -10.76 -0.48 -2.14
C SER A 75 -10.90 -0.14 -0.65
N TRP A 76 -11.91 -0.71 0.01
CA TRP A 76 -12.23 -0.38 1.41
C TRP A 76 -11.35 -1.11 2.43
N ASN A 77 -10.88 -2.32 2.14
CA ASN A 77 -10.13 -3.14 3.11
C ASN A 77 -8.81 -3.74 2.60
N GLY A 78 -8.47 -3.56 1.33
CA GLY A 78 -7.24 -4.09 0.76
C GLY A 78 -7.21 -5.62 0.63
N LYS A 79 -8.33 -6.31 0.86
CA LYS A 79 -8.39 -7.78 0.69
C LYS A 79 -8.33 -8.13 -0.78
N LYS A 80 -7.46 -9.09 -1.11
CA LYS A 80 -7.29 -9.62 -2.45
C LYS A 80 -8.60 -10.23 -2.97
N ILE A 81 -8.99 -9.85 -4.17
CA ILE A 81 -10.14 -10.42 -4.86
C ILE A 81 -9.75 -11.80 -5.39
N PRO A 82 -10.50 -12.88 -5.07
CA PRO A 82 -10.22 -14.22 -5.58
C PRO A 82 -10.11 -14.24 -7.11
N GLY A 83 -9.13 -14.96 -7.65
CA GLY A 83 -8.90 -15.06 -9.10
C GLY A 83 -8.00 -13.96 -9.71
N SER A 84 -7.61 -12.94 -8.93
CA SER A 84 -6.72 -11.86 -9.40
C SER A 84 -5.22 -12.11 -9.20
N SER A 85 -4.82 -13.35 -8.88
CA SER A 85 -3.49 -13.65 -8.33
C SER A 85 -2.31 -13.52 -9.29
N ASP A 86 -2.54 -13.50 -10.58
CA ASP A 86 -1.48 -13.59 -11.60
C ASP A 86 -1.87 -12.77 -12.84
N LEU A 87 -2.53 -11.64 -12.61
CA LEU A 87 -2.89 -10.75 -13.71
C LEU A 87 -1.62 -10.19 -14.36
N PRO A 88 -1.49 -10.25 -15.70
CA PRO A 88 -0.52 -9.48 -16.45
C PRO A 88 -0.56 -8.03 -15.96
N ALA A 89 0.58 -7.35 -15.87
CA ALA A 89 0.63 -6.05 -15.21
C ALA A 89 -0.10 -4.91 -15.95
N ASP A 90 -0.56 -5.21 -17.16
CA ASP A 90 -1.43 -4.49 -18.08
C ASP A 90 -2.91 -4.89 -17.97
N ALA A 91 -3.25 -6.00 -17.30
CA ALA A 91 -4.64 -6.36 -17.07
C ALA A 91 -5.31 -5.37 -16.12
N GLU A 92 -6.51 -4.94 -16.52
CA GLU A 92 -7.36 -4.06 -15.74
C GLU A 92 -8.02 -4.87 -14.63
N CYS A 93 -7.91 -4.37 -13.39
CA CYS A 93 -8.72 -4.91 -12.32
C CYS A 93 -10.18 -4.59 -12.63
N PRO A 94 -11.12 -5.54 -12.47
CA PRO A 94 -12.53 -5.22 -12.53
C PRO A 94 -12.76 -4.03 -11.59
N GLU A 95 -13.21 -2.89 -12.14
CA GLU A 95 -13.66 -1.80 -11.30
C GLU A 95 -14.81 -2.36 -10.46
N GLU A 96 -14.63 -2.39 -9.14
CA GLU A 96 -15.75 -2.63 -8.24
C GLU A 96 -16.78 -1.56 -8.57
N LEU A 97 -17.90 -1.98 -9.16
CA LEU A 97 -19.08 -1.15 -9.40
C LEU A 97 -19.38 -0.39 -8.11
N ASN A 98 -19.13 0.93 -8.14
CA ASN A 98 -19.63 1.84 -7.14
C ASN A 98 -21.14 1.62 -7.03
N HIS A 99 -21.61 1.09 -5.90
CA HIS A 99 -23.01 1.18 -5.50
C HIS A 99 -23.09 2.12 -4.30
#